data_AF-A0A535K1F7-F1
#
_entry.id   AF-A0A535K1F7-F1
#
_cell.length_a   1.000
_cell.length_b   1.000
_cell.length_c   1.000
_cell.angle_alpha   90.00
_cell.angle_beta   90.00
_cell.angle_gamma   90.00
#
_symmetry.space_group_name_H-M   'P 1'
#
loop_
_entity.id
_entity.type
_entity.pdbx_description
1 polymer ?
#
loop_
_entity_poly.entity_id
_entity_poly.type
_entity_poly.pdbx_seq_one_letter_code
_entity_poly.pdbx_strand_id
1 'polypeptide(L)'
;MVDALQEAHRILVERGTFVDARPDSRVSARVRAGSAGGQVVGTIGTQRATKADDQMSDRAVRDVLRRKLFRSRRRGRLWHAIPFEDAAELNDYLSDHLRFSRRVSWLAPAAHRKTPLFVERAVRFEILIKQLGRRLLLRGGRGARGAASYEV
;
A
#
# COMPACT_ATOMS: atom_id res chain seq x y z
N MET A 1 11.56 10.24 0.59
CA MET A 1 10.52 9.19 0.80
C MET A 1 11.08 7.91 1.44
N VAL A 2 12.32 7.48 1.11
CA VAL A 2 13.05 6.54 1.99
C VAL A 2 13.13 7.09 3.43
N ASP A 3 13.27 8.41 3.56
CA ASP A 3 13.32 9.13 4.84
C ASP A 3 12.04 8.98 5.64
N ALA A 4 10.87 8.92 4.98
CA ALA A 4 9.60 8.70 5.64
C ALA A 4 9.48 7.29 6.24
N LEU A 5 10.02 6.26 5.56
CA LEU A 5 10.06 4.90 6.12
C LEU A 5 11.10 4.77 7.24
N GLN A 6 12.20 5.53 7.17
CA GLN A 6 13.18 5.61 8.27
C GLN A 6 12.62 6.36 9.48
N GLU A 7 11.88 7.44 9.26
CA GLU A 7 11.13 8.16 10.29
C GLU A 7 10.10 7.24 10.94
N ALA A 8 9.29 6.54 10.13
CA ALA A 8 8.34 5.55 10.62
C ALA A 8 9.05 4.48 11.48
N HIS A 9 10.20 3.98 11.03
CA HIS A 9 10.99 3.04 11.82
C HIS A 9 11.45 3.64 13.16
N ARG A 10 11.81 4.92 13.21
CA ARG A 10 12.24 5.59 14.44
C ARG A 10 11.11 5.68 15.46
N ILE A 11 9.94 6.14 15.02
CA ILE A 11 8.80 6.45 15.91
C ILE A 11 7.98 5.21 16.29
N LEU A 12 7.98 4.15 15.47
CA LEU A 12 7.22 2.95 15.78
C LEU A 12 7.77 2.27 17.03
N VAL A 13 6.87 1.82 17.89
CA VAL A 13 7.21 0.94 19.02
C VAL A 13 7.86 -0.36 18.52
N GLU A 14 8.54 -1.06 19.41
CA GLU A 14 9.11 -2.37 19.08
C GLU A 14 8.04 -3.33 18.55
N ARG A 15 8.35 -4.02 17.45
CA ARG A 15 7.42 -4.88 16.70
C ARG A 15 6.14 -4.15 16.22
N GLY A 16 6.14 -2.81 16.21
CA GLY A 16 5.09 -1.99 15.63
C GLY A 16 4.86 -2.29 14.16
N THR A 17 3.62 -2.07 13.71
CA THR A 17 3.18 -2.35 12.35
C THR A 17 3.12 -1.06 11.53
N PHE A 18 3.70 -1.10 10.33
CA PHE A 18 3.52 -0.10 9.30
C PHE A 18 2.81 -0.74 8.11
N VAL A 19 1.82 -0.06 7.54
CA VAL A 19 1.10 -0.55 6.36
C VAL A 19 1.37 0.40 5.20
N ASP A 20 2.14 -0.06 4.22
CA ASP A 20 2.20 0.61 2.91
C ASP A 20 0.97 0.15 2.12
N ALA A 21 0.03 1.06 1.81
CA ALA A 21 -1.15 0.76 1.01
C ALA A 21 -1.36 1.86 -0.03
N ARG A 22 -1.31 1.50 -1.31
CA ARG A 22 -1.33 2.45 -2.43
C ARG A 22 -2.15 1.90 -3.59
N PRO A 23 -2.88 2.76 -4.33
CA PRO A 23 -3.45 2.36 -5.63
C PRO A 23 -2.37 1.73 -6.52
N ASP A 24 -2.68 0.61 -7.16
CA ASP A 24 -1.74 -0.10 -8.02
C ASP A 24 -1.79 0.48 -9.44
N SER A 25 -0.89 1.42 -9.76
CA SER A 25 -0.81 2.09 -11.06
C SER A 25 -0.56 1.19 -12.28
N ARG A 26 -0.30 -0.10 -12.05
CA ARG A 26 -0.15 -1.12 -13.09
C ARG A 26 -1.49 -1.68 -13.57
N VAL A 27 -2.55 -1.48 -12.80
CA VAL A 27 -3.88 -2.03 -13.05
C VAL A 27 -4.84 -0.88 -13.30
N SER A 28 -5.44 -0.86 -14.48
CA SER A 28 -6.50 0.10 -14.80
C SER A 28 -7.68 -0.10 -13.85
N ALA A 29 -8.22 0.99 -13.32
CA ALA A 29 -9.47 0.94 -12.59
C ALA A 29 -10.62 0.60 -13.53
N ARG A 30 -11.65 -0.06 -13.01
CA ARG A 30 -12.85 -0.46 -13.75
C ARG A 30 -14.01 0.41 -13.33
N VAL A 31 -14.82 0.82 -14.29
CA VAL A 31 -16.11 1.45 -14.03
C VAL A 31 -17.18 0.39 -14.15
N ARG A 32 -17.97 0.18 -13.09
CA ARG A 32 -19.08 -0.78 -13.03
C ARG A 32 -20.42 -0.06 -12.93
N ALA A 33 -21.45 -0.65 -13.49
CA ALA A 33 -22.81 -0.11 -13.53
C ALA A 33 -23.74 -0.79 -12.53
N GLY A 34 -24.60 -0.01 -11.87
CA GLY A 34 -25.66 -0.43 -10.95
C GLY A 34 -25.19 -0.90 -9.57
N SER A 35 -24.06 -1.62 -9.49
CA SER A 35 -23.50 -2.08 -8.21
C SER A 35 -21.98 -2.29 -8.28
N ALA A 36 -21.34 -2.41 -7.13
CA ALA A 36 -19.91 -2.73 -7.02
C ALA A 36 -19.56 -4.10 -7.65
N GLY A 37 -20.51 -5.03 -7.76
CA GLY A 37 -20.37 -6.31 -8.46
C GLY A 37 -20.91 -6.29 -9.90
N GLY A 38 -21.44 -5.15 -10.36
CA GLY A 38 -22.14 -5.02 -11.63
C GLY A 38 -21.21 -5.11 -12.84
N GLN A 39 -21.81 -5.03 -14.03
CA GLN A 39 -21.09 -5.15 -15.30
C GLN A 39 -20.05 -4.03 -15.44
N VAL A 40 -18.86 -4.39 -15.92
CA VAL A 40 -17.83 -3.41 -16.30
C VAL A 40 -18.26 -2.70 -17.58
N VAL A 41 -18.42 -1.38 -17.49
CA VAL A 41 -18.87 -0.50 -18.58
C VAL A 41 -17.80 0.49 -19.05
N GLY A 42 -16.66 0.56 -18.33
CA GLY A 42 -15.55 1.43 -18.70
C GLY A 42 -14.28 1.10 -17.92
N THR A 43 -13.18 1.76 -18.30
CA THR A 43 -11.90 1.67 -17.60
C THR A 43 -11.27 3.05 -17.45
N ILE A 44 -10.46 3.21 -16.40
CA ILE A 44 -9.75 4.44 -16.10
C ILE A 44 -8.27 4.10 -15.94
N GLY A 45 -7.41 4.75 -16.72
CA GLY A 45 -5.97 4.58 -16.65
C GLY A 45 -5.36 5.33 -15.48
N THR A 46 -4.07 5.10 -15.25
CA THR A 46 -3.28 5.88 -14.29
C THR A 46 -2.36 6.84 -15.04
N GLN A 47 -2.17 8.05 -14.50
CA GLN A 47 -1.24 9.03 -15.05
C GLN A 47 0.22 8.54 -15.01
N ARG A 48 1.04 8.99 -15.96
CA ARG A 48 2.45 8.56 -16.05
C ARG A 48 3.28 8.96 -14.82
N ALA A 49 3.08 10.17 -14.30
CA ALA A 49 3.79 10.66 -13.11
C ALA A 49 3.57 9.73 -11.90
N THR A 50 2.33 9.31 -11.66
CA THR A 50 1.99 8.38 -10.57
C THR A 50 2.69 7.02 -10.70
N LYS A 51 2.97 6.55 -11.91
CA LYS A 51 3.75 5.31 -12.12
C LYS A 51 5.19 5.46 -11.65
N ALA A 52 5.81 6.61 -11.89
CA ALA A 52 7.18 6.89 -11.44
C ALA A 52 7.24 6.95 -9.91
N ASP A 53 6.27 7.65 -9.29
CA ASP A 53 6.15 7.71 -7.83
C ASP A 53 6.01 6.32 -7.21
N ASP A 54 5.15 5.47 -7.77
CA ASP A 54 4.96 4.11 -7.28
C ASP A 54 6.22 3.24 -7.41
N GLN A 55 7.03 3.45 -8.45
CA GLN A 55 8.32 2.77 -8.59
C GLN A 55 9.32 3.24 -7.55
N MET A 56 9.36 4.55 -7.23
CA MET A 56 10.21 5.08 -6.18
C MET A 56 9.80 4.50 -4.82
N SER A 57 8.50 4.42 -4.54
CA SER A 57 7.96 3.72 -3.37
C SER A 57 8.38 2.26 -3.28
N ASP A 58 8.31 1.53 -4.38
CA ASP A 58 8.73 0.12 -4.40
C ASP A 58 10.23 -0.05 -4.14
N ARG A 59 11.06 0.90 -4.58
CA ARG A 59 12.49 0.90 -4.26
C ARG A 59 12.72 1.16 -2.78
N ALA A 60 12.02 2.14 -2.20
CA ALA A 60 12.17 2.47 -0.79
C ALA A 60 11.76 1.33 0.15
N VAL A 61 10.64 0.66 -0.13
CA VAL A 61 10.20 -0.52 0.62
C VAL A 61 11.25 -1.64 0.52
N ARG A 62 11.74 -1.92 -0.69
CA ARG A 62 12.81 -2.90 -0.90
C ARG A 62 14.08 -2.55 -0.11
N ASP A 63 14.44 -1.28 -0.04
CA ASP A 63 15.63 -0.82 0.68
C ASP A 63 15.52 -1.02 2.20
N VAL A 64 14.39 -0.67 2.81
CA VAL A 64 14.22 -0.86 4.26
C VAL A 64 14.10 -2.33 4.67
N LEU A 65 13.55 -3.18 3.79
CA LEU A 65 13.55 -4.63 3.96
C LEU A 65 14.98 -5.20 3.85
N ARG A 66 15.75 -4.76 2.84
CA ARG A 66 17.15 -5.18 2.65
C ARG A 66 18.04 -4.80 3.83
N ARG A 67 17.82 -3.62 4.40
CA ARG A 67 18.51 -3.11 5.60
C ARG A 67 18.02 -3.74 6.90
N LYS A 68 17.03 -4.63 6.85
CA LYS A 68 16.41 -5.29 8.02
C LYS A 68 15.86 -4.30 9.05
N LEU A 69 15.39 -3.13 8.61
CA LEU A 69 14.64 -2.18 9.46
C LEU A 69 13.22 -2.70 9.70
N PHE A 70 12.65 -3.33 8.67
CA PHE A 70 11.37 -4.01 8.74
C PHE A 70 11.49 -5.44 8.22
N ARG A 71 10.56 -6.29 8.62
CA ARG A 71 10.24 -7.54 7.93
C ARG A 71 8.87 -7.43 7.26
N SER A 72 8.74 -8.00 6.08
CA SER A 72 7.43 -8.17 5.44
C SER A 72 6.67 -9.29 6.13
N ARG A 73 5.45 -9.01 6.59
CA ARG A 73 4.55 -10.00 7.20
C ARG A 73 3.54 -10.53 6.20
N ARG A 74 2.96 -9.64 5.39
CA ARG A 74 1.95 -9.97 4.38
C ARG A 74 2.00 -8.93 3.29
N ARG A 75 1.82 -9.36 2.05
CA ARG A 75 1.62 -8.49 0.90
C ARG A 75 0.47 -9.02 0.05
N GLY A 76 -0.18 -8.13 -0.69
CA GLY A 76 -1.29 -8.53 -1.55
C GLY A 76 -1.92 -7.35 -2.27
N ARG A 77 -3.10 -7.62 -2.81
CA ARG A 77 -3.95 -6.64 -3.47
C ARG A 77 -5.36 -6.79 -2.93
N LEU A 78 -6.03 -5.67 -2.72
CA LEU A 78 -7.44 -5.59 -2.44
C LEU A 78 -8.11 -4.73 -3.52
N TRP A 79 -9.40 -4.95 -3.72
CA TRP A 79 -10.22 -4.13 -4.60
C TRP A 79 -11.04 -3.16 -3.75
N HIS A 80 -10.97 -1.88 -4.09
CA HIS A 80 -11.72 -0.83 -3.44
C HIS A 80 -12.70 -0.25 -4.45
N ALA A 81 -14.00 -0.30 -4.15
CA ALA A 81 -15.05 0.29 -4.96
C ALA A 81 -15.46 1.64 -4.39
N ILE A 82 -15.46 2.67 -5.23
CA ILE A 82 -15.90 4.03 -4.90
C ILE A 82 -17.23 4.27 -5.64
N PRO A 83 -18.35 4.50 -4.94
CA PRO A 83 -19.62 4.78 -5.58
C PRO A 83 -19.67 6.20 -6.14
N PHE A 84 -20.43 6.38 -7.22
CA PHE A 84 -20.81 7.63 -7.84
C PHE A 84 -22.28 7.52 -8.24
N GLU A 85 -23.07 8.55 -8.00
CA GLU A 85 -24.46 8.66 -8.39
C GLU A 85 -24.60 8.50 -9.90
N ASP A 86 -23.78 9.20 -10.68
CA ASP A 86 -23.86 9.17 -12.14
C ASP A 86 -22.52 9.45 -12.86
N ALA A 87 -22.60 9.63 -14.18
CA ALA A 87 -21.44 9.93 -15.00
C ALA A 87 -20.93 11.38 -14.85
N ALA A 88 -21.77 12.32 -14.42
CA ALA A 88 -21.38 13.70 -14.18
C ALA A 88 -20.52 13.77 -12.92
N GLU A 89 -20.98 13.20 -11.81
CA GLU A 89 -20.20 13.14 -10.56
C GLU A 89 -18.86 12.40 -10.77
N LEU A 90 -18.88 11.30 -11.52
CA LEU A 90 -17.64 10.60 -11.88
C LEU A 90 -16.67 11.49 -12.69
N ASN A 91 -17.18 12.27 -13.64
CA ASN A 91 -16.33 13.16 -14.43
C ASN A 91 -15.77 14.30 -13.58
N ASP A 92 -16.57 14.88 -12.68
CA ASP A 92 -16.14 15.90 -11.74
C ASP A 92 -15.03 15.37 -10.83
N TYR A 93 -15.21 14.16 -10.29
CA TYR A 93 -14.17 13.49 -9.52
C TYR A 93 -12.87 13.31 -10.32
N LEU A 94 -12.97 12.94 -11.61
CA LEU A 94 -11.81 12.68 -12.45
C LEU A 94 -11.09 13.94 -12.93
N SER A 95 -11.79 15.07 -13.05
CA SER A 95 -11.20 16.33 -13.53
C SER A 95 -10.10 16.83 -12.58
N ASP A 96 -10.36 16.72 -11.27
CA ASP A 96 -9.46 17.16 -10.21
C ASP A 96 -8.53 16.05 -9.70
N HIS A 97 -8.68 14.82 -10.18
CA HIS A 97 -7.92 13.70 -9.64
C HIS A 97 -6.44 13.70 -10.05
N LEU A 98 -5.55 13.65 -9.07
CA LEU A 98 -4.09 13.64 -9.23
C LEU A 98 -3.46 12.29 -9.66
N ARG A 99 -4.25 11.23 -9.87
CA ARG A 99 -3.73 9.86 -10.09
C ARG A 99 -4.38 9.18 -11.27
N PHE A 100 -5.69 9.27 -11.38
CA PHE A 100 -6.40 8.72 -12.53
C PHE A 100 -6.22 9.57 -13.78
N SER A 101 -6.29 8.94 -14.95
CA SER A 101 -6.52 9.69 -16.17
C SER A 101 -7.81 10.48 -15.99
N ARG A 102 -7.81 11.77 -16.38
CA ARG A 102 -8.97 12.68 -16.27
C ARG A 102 -10.13 12.32 -17.21
N ARG A 103 -10.23 11.06 -17.62
CA ARG A 103 -11.24 10.54 -18.55
C ARG A 103 -11.43 9.04 -18.36
N VAL A 104 -12.67 8.60 -18.56
CA VAL A 104 -13.06 7.19 -18.69
C VAL A 104 -12.92 6.75 -20.15
N SER A 105 -12.37 5.56 -20.36
CA SER A 105 -12.48 4.84 -21.63
C SER A 105 -13.69 3.93 -21.56
N TRP A 106 -14.80 4.36 -22.17
CA TRP A 106 -16.06 3.63 -22.14
C TRP A 106 -16.01 2.38 -23.03
N LEU A 107 -16.48 1.26 -22.50
CA LEU A 107 -16.60 -0.02 -23.20
C LEU A 107 -18.04 -0.32 -23.62
N ALA A 108 -19.01 0.36 -22.99
CA ALA A 108 -20.44 0.19 -23.25
C ALA A 108 -21.08 1.51 -23.74
N PRO A 109 -22.14 1.44 -24.57
CA PRO A 109 -22.94 2.60 -24.95
C PRO A 109 -23.65 3.22 -23.75
N ALA A 110 -24.03 4.49 -23.84
CA ALA A 110 -24.64 5.24 -22.73
C ALA A 110 -25.88 4.54 -22.13
N ALA A 111 -26.74 3.95 -22.97
CA ALA A 111 -27.92 3.21 -22.55
C ALA A 111 -27.64 2.04 -21.58
N HIS A 112 -26.41 1.52 -21.57
CA HIS A 112 -26.01 0.38 -20.72
C HIS A 112 -25.23 0.84 -19.46
N ARG A 113 -24.98 2.13 -19.29
CA ARG A 113 -24.25 2.70 -18.14
C ARG A 113 -25.20 3.00 -16.99
N LYS A 114 -25.87 1.97 -16.49
CA LYS A 114 -26.83 2.08 -15.39
C LYS A 114 -26.18 2.73 -14.17
N THR A 115 -26.88 3.67 -13.56
CA THR A 115 -26.51 4.29 -12.30
C THR A 115 -26.98 3.45 -11.12
N PRO A 116 -26.33 3.54 -9.94
CA PRO A 116 -25.08 4.28 -9.70
C PRO A 116 -23.87 3.64 -10.39
N LEU A 117 -22.83 4.43 -10.63
CA LEU A 117 -21.54 3.95 -11.15
C LEU A 117 -20.58 3.64 -10.01
N PHE A 118 -19.66 2.70 -10.23
CA PHE A 118 -18.62 2.36 -9.25
C PHE A 118 -17.26 2.33 -9.91
N VAL A 119 -16.29 3.06 -9.34
CA VAL A 119 -14.88 2.91 -9.71
C VAL A 119 -14.24 1.86 -8.81
N GLU A 120 -14.04 0.67 -9.35
CA GLU A 120 -13.29 -0.40 -8.71
C GLU A 120 -11.80 -0.25 -9.06
N ARG A 121 -10.97 0.02 -8.04
CA ARG A 121 -9.52 0.17 -8.19
C ARG A 121 -8.76 -0.87 -7.37
N ALA A 122 -7.65 -1.34 -7.93
CA ALA A 122 -6.69 -2.17 -7.22
C ALA A 122 -5.89 -1.32 -6.22
N VAL A 123 -5.81 -1.77 -4.97
CA VAL A 123 -4.91 -1.23 -3.96
C VAL A 123 -3.93 -2.33 -3.58
N ARG A 124 -2.65 -2.10 -3.84
CA ARG A 124 -1.58 -3.00 -3.41
C ARG A 124 -1.16 -2.60 -2.01
N PHE A 125 -0.89 -3.60 -1.17
CA PHE A 125 -0.43 -3.35 0.18
C PHE A 125 0.74 -4.26 0.59
N GLU A 126 1.54 -3.77 1.52
CA GLU A 126 2.56 -4.53 2.24
C GLU A 126 2.54 -4.15 3.73
N ILE A 127 2.35 -5.16 4.58
CA ILE A 127 2.36 -5.05 6.03
C ILE A 127 3.79 -5.30 6.51
N LEU A 128 4.41 -4.25 7.03
CA LEU A 128 5.77 -4.22 7.52
C LEU A 128 5.77 -4.24 9.05
N ILE A 129 6.62 -5.09 9.64
CA ILE A 129 6.80 -5.17 11.10
C ILE A 129 8.21 -4.68 11.43
N LYS A 130 8.31 -3.69 12.33
CA LYS A 130 9.60 -3.14 12.78
C LYS A 130 10.48 -4.25 13.35
N GLN A 131 11.74 -4.27 12.94
CA GLN A 131 12.75 -5.17 13.49
C GLN A 131 13.43 -4.54 14.70
N LEU A 132 13.82 -5.38 15.65
CA LEU A 132 14.64 -4.94 16.77
C LEU A 132 16.04 -4.63 16.26
N GLY A 133 16.56 -3.44 16.59
CA GLY A 133 17.96 -3.14 16.35
C GLY A 133 18.83 -4.17 17.07
N ARG A 134 19.85 -4.72 16.39
CA ARG A 134 20.79 -5.72 16.92
C ARG A 134 21.50 -5.34 18.24
N ARG A 135 21.30 -4.13 18.78
CA ARG A 135 21.99 -3.62 19.98
C ARG A 135 21.57 -4.27 21.30
N LEU A 136 20.46 -5.00 21.38
CA LEU A 136 19.99 -5.56 22.66
C LEU A 136 20.35 -7.03 22.92
N LEU A 137 20.94 -7.76 21.97
CA LEU A 137 21.30 -9.18 22.17
C LEU A 137 22.73 -9.41 22.71
N LEU A 138 23.53 -8.35 22.94
CA LEU A 138 24.91 -8.47 23.41
C LEU A 138 25.14 -8.04 24.87
N ARG A 139 24.08 -7.77 25.64
CA ARG A 139 24.19 -7.29 27.04
C ARG A 139 23.80 -8.33 28.11
N GLY A 140 23.89 -9.62 27.81
CA GLY A 140 23.49 -10.70 28.71
C GLY A 140 24.50 -11.84 28.94
N GLY A 141 25.78 -11.67 28.57
CA GLY A 141 26.74 -12.77 28.58
C GLY A 141 28.13 -12.39 29.07
N ARG A 142 28.26 -12.06 30.36
CA ARG A 142 29.52 -12.19 31.13
C ARG A 142 29.23 -11.94 32.62
N GLY A 143 29.26 -13.02 33.41
CA GLY A 143 29.27 -12.94 34.86
C GLY A 143 28.94 -14.27 35.52
N ALA A 144 29.90 -14.83 36.25
CA ALA A 144 29.81 -15.98 37.15
C ALA A 144 29.83 -17.41 36.56
N ARG A 145 31.02 -17.83 36.11
CA ARG A 145 31.56 -19.15 36.53
C ARG A 145 32.83 -18.89 37.33
N GLY A 146 32.89 -19.47 38.52
CA GLY A 146 34.05 -19.45 39.40
C GLY A 146 33.70 -20.14 40.70
N ALA A 147 33.75 -21.48 40.67
CA ALA A 147 33.66 -22.33 41.84
C ALA A 147 34.92 -22.17 42.71
N ALA A 148 34.75 -22.22 44.03
CA ALA A 148 35.80 -22.62 44.96
C ALA A 148 35.13 -23.23 46.20
N SER A 149 35.04 -24.55 46.20
CA SER A 149 34.90 -25.38 47.39
C SER A 149 36.27 -25.46 48.06
N TYR A 150 36.37 -25.24 49.37
CA TYR A 150 37.31 -25.94 50.26
C TYR A 150 36.76 -25.85 51.70
N GLU A 151 36.56 -27.02 52.30
CA GLU A 151 36.35 -27.24 53.74
C GLU A 151 37.61 -26.85 54.53
N VAL A 152 37.44 -26.26 55.73
CA VAL A 152 37.81 -26.79 57.06
C VAL A 152 36.89 -26.16 58.09
#